data_AF-A0AB32ZZG5-F1
#
_entry.id   AF-A0AB32ZZG5-F1
#
_cell.length_a   1.000
_cell.length_b   1.000
_cell.length_c   1.000
_cell.angle_alpha   90.00
_cell.angle_beta   90.00
_cell.angle_gamma   90.00
#
_symmetry.space_group_name_H-M   'P 1'
#
loop_
_entity.id
_entity.type
_entity.pdbx_description
1 polymer ?
#
loop_
_entity_poly.entity_id
_entity_poly.type
_entity_poly.pdbx_seq_one_letter_code
_entity_poly.pdbx_strand_id
1 'polypeptide(L)'
;MHTKSSSRAIDITDLKGHILKVIEGMREHIHDLPKGSDAFEVPDAMFLFAGYSWKTNSFKIWTLYYDQDKDEFHFRKASNHIKRADGTKYYAFIGNNTDVARRKMTKLIHSKGIANIPGLDMEPLEVLIEMIRDEKYPHIGGAPQIVKVYKHMNVLPYSVYWPNKESGTKTFLGRPMLDYEVNEYFTLDPDSLELNKN
;
A
#
# COMPACT_ATOMS: atom_id res chain seq x y z
N MET A 1 -17.84 17.72 2.92
CA MET A 1 -17.60 16.26 2.79
C MET A 1 -18.85 15.63 2.20
N HIS A 2 -18.76 14.84 1.12
CA HIS A 2 -19.94 14.25 0.46
C HIS A 2 -20.64 13.24 1.38
N THR A 3 -21.91 13.45 1.72
CA THR A 3 -22.65 12.71 2.77
C THR A 3 -22.62 11.18 2.60
N LYS A 4 -22.69 10.70 1.35
CA LYS A 4 -22.65 9.26 1.04
C LYS A 4 -21.27 8.61 1.26
N SER A 5 -20.19 9.39 1.21
CA SER A 5 -18.83 8.90 1.53
C SER A 5 -18.68 8.68 3.03
N SER A 6 -19.27 9.57 3.84
CA SER A 6 -19.28 9.44 5.30
C SER A 6 -20.17 8.30 5.77
N SER A 7 -21.29 8.04 5.08
CA SER A 7 -22.22 6.96 5.42
C SER A 7 -21.83 5.60 4.86
N ARG A 8 -20.65 5.46 4.24
CA ARG A 8 -20.18 4.21 3.60
C ARG A 8 -21.11 3.68 2.50
N ALA A 9 -21.99 4.53 1.97
CA ALA A 9 -22.97 4.15 0.95
C ALA A 9 -22.38 4.09 -0.47
N ILE A 10 -21.14 4.56 -0.64
CA ILE A 10 -20.41 4.51 -1.93
C ILE A 10 -19.49 3.29 -1.92
N ASP A 11 -19.60 2.43 -2.93
CA ASP A 11 -18.65 1.31 -3.12
C ASP A 11 -17.31 1.84 -3.61
N ILE A 12 -16.21 1.17 -3.23
CA ILE A 12 -14.85 1.57 -3.62
C ILE A 12 -14.68 1.67 -5.15
N THR A 13 -15.40 0.87 -5.94
CA THR A 13 -15.37 0.93 -7.40
C THR A 13 -15.94 2.24 -7.97
N ASP A 14 -16.95 2.82 -7.30
CA ASP A 14 -17.52 4.12 -7.66
C ASP A 14 -16.62 5.26 -7.14
N LEU A 15 -16.14 5.12 -5.91
CA LEU A 15 -15.25 6.09 -5.28
C LEU A 15 -13.96 6.28 -6.10
N LYS A 16 -13.43 5.19 -6.68
CA LYS A 16 -12.31 5.24 -7.63
C LYS A 16 -12.54 6.25 -8.74
N GLY A 17 -13.71 6.22 -9.38
CA GLY A 17 -14.04 7.15 -10.46
C GLY A 17 -14.19 8.59 -9.97
N HIS A 18 -14.69 8.80 -8.75
CA HIS A 18 -14.78 10.13 -8.15
C HIS A 18 -13.40 10.70 -7.80
N ILE A 19 -12.51 9.89 -7.20
CA ILE A 19 -11.13 10.29 -6.89
C ILE A 19 -10.41 10.74 -8.16
N LEU A 20 -10.55 9.99 -9.26
CA LEU A 20 -9.92 10.36 -10.53
C LEU A 20 -10.38 11.74 -11.00
N LYS A 21 -11.69 12.01 -10.97
CA LYS A 21 -12.26 13.31 -11.36
C LYS A 21 -11.77 14.46 -10.48
N VAL A 22 -11.63 14.23 -9.17
CA VAL A 22 -11.12 15.26 -8.25
C VAL A 22 -9.64 15.54 -8.53
N ILE A 23 -8.83 14.51 -8.75
CA ILE A 23 -7.40 14.68 -9.05
C ILE A 23 -7.19 15.39 -10.38
N GLU A 24 -7.93 15.00 -11.43
CA GLU A 24 -7.89 15.72 -12.70
C GLU A 24 -8.35 17.16 -12.57
N GLY A 25 -9.47 17.38 -11.89
CA GLY A 25 -9.95 18.74 -11.63
C GLY A 25 -8.90 19.58 -10.92
N MET A 26 -8.22 19.04 -9.91
CA MET A 26 -7.12 19.76 -9.23
C MET A 26 -5.98 20.11 -10.19
N ARG A 27 -5.59 19.18 -11.08
CA ARG A 27 -4.52 19.38 -12.07
C ARG A 27 -4.88 20.46 -13.08
N GLU A 28 -6.11 20.44 -13.60
CA GLU A 28 -6.60 21.45 -14.55
C GLU A 28 -6.57 22.87 -13.99
N HIS A 29 -6.64 23.04 -12.67
CA HIS A 29 -6.62 24.35 -12.00
C HIS A 29 -5.21 24.84 -11.65
N ILE A 30 -4.15 24.08 -11.96
CA ILE A 30 -2.78 24.56 -11.79
C ILE A 30 -2.45 25.42 -13.02
N HIS A 31 -2.39 26.73 -12.82
CA HIS A 31 -2.18 27.71 -13.90
C HIS A 31 -0.89 28.52 -13.75
N ASP A 32 -0.43 28.72 -12.51
CA ASP A 32 0.74 29.51 -12.19
C ASP A 32 1.93 28.60 -11.88
N LEU A 33 2.86 28.49 -12.82
CA LEU A 33 4.13 27.82 -12.59
C LEU A 33 5.02 28.67 -11.68
N PRO A 34 5.83 28.04 -10.80
CA PRO A 34 6.85 28.76 -10.03
C PRO A 34 7.76 29.58 -10.95
N LYS A 35 8.19 30.75 -10.48
CA LYS A 35 9.11 31.62 -11.25
C LYS A 35 10.38 30.86 -11.62
N GLY A 36 10.68 30.79 -12.92
CA GLY A 36 11.84 30.08 -13.46
C GLY A 36 11.53 28.68 -14.02
N SER A 37 10.27 28.24 -14.01
CA SER A 37 9.82 27.02 -14.68
C SER A 37 9.17 27.37 -16.03
N ASP A 38 9.79 26.93 -17.12
CA ASP A 38 9.28 27.16 -18.49
C ASP A 38 8.21 26.13 -18.93
N ALA A 39 8.02 25.07 -18.13
CA ALA A 39 7.06 24.00 -18.42
C ALA A 39 6.53 23.37 -17.13
N PHE A 40 5.36 22.73 -17.26
CA PHE A 40 4.84 21.83 -16.22
C PHE A 40 5.78 20.65 -16.03
N GLU A 41 6.23 20.43 -14.80
CA GLU A 41 6.91 19.19 -14.45
C GLU A 41 5.92 18.03 -14.59
N VAL A 42 6.35 16.97 -15.28
CA VAL A 42 5.50 15.80 -15.47
C VAL A 42 5.29 15.13 -14.12
N PRO A 43 4.04 14.93 -13.67
CA PRO A 43 3.79 14.33 -12.36
C PRO A 43 4.35 12.90 -12.29
N ASP A 44 5.32 12.68 -11.39
CA ASP A 44 5.80 11.33 -11.01
C ASP A 44 5.00 10.74 -9.84
N ALA A 45 3.80 11.28 -9.60
CA ALA A 45 2.97 10.90 -8.46
C ALA A 45 2.28 9.55 -8.71
N MET A 46 2.50 8.61 -7.79
CA MET A 46 1.82 7.31 -7.78
C MET A 46 1.06 7.09 -6.47
N PHE A 47 -0.16 6.59 -6.56
CA PHE A 47 -0.96 6.23 -5.38
C PHE A 47 -1.46 4.79 -5.47
N LEU A 48 -1.47 4.10 -4.33
CA LEU A 48 -2.24 2.86 -4.18
C LEU A 48 -3.62 3.18 -3.64
N PHE A 49 -4.64 2.72 -4.34
CA PHE A 49 -6.02 2.78 -3.91
C PHE A 49 -6.55 1.37 -3.73
N ALA A 50 -6.81 0.97 -2.49
CA ALA A 50 -7.18 -0.40 -2.16
C ALA A 50 -8.28 -0.47 -1.09
N GLY A 51 -9.05 -1.55 -1.12
CA GLY A 51 -10.07 -1.83 -0.11
C GLY A 51 -11.07 -2.89 -0.57
N TYR A 52 -12.21 -2.99 0.11
CA TYR A 52 -13.22 -4.01 -0.16
C TYR A 52 -14.38 -3.44 -0.97
N SER A 53 -14.78 -4.13 -2.04
CA SER A 53 -16.00 -3.84 -2.78
C SER A 53 -17.11 -4.77 -2.31
N TRP A 54 -18.16 -4.19 -1.71
CA TRP A 54 -19.35 -4.93 -1.31
C TRP A 54 -20.22 -5.31 -2.50
N LYS A 55 -20.17 -4.55 -3.62
CA LYS A 55 -20.85 -4.92 -4.87
C LYS A 55 -20.32 -6.22 -5.47
N THR A 56 -19.01 -6.45 -5.36
CA THR A 56 -18.34 -7.62 -5.98
C THR A 56 -17.77 -8.60 -4.96
N ASN A 57 -18.11 -8.43 -3.68
CA ASN A 57 -17.66 -9.23 -2.55
C ASN A 57 -16.17 -9.60 -2.57
N SER A 58 -15.31 -8.65 -2.94
CA SER A 58 -13.87 -8.91 -3.10
C SER A 58 -13.02 -7.68 -2.83
N PHE A 59 -11.79 -7.93 -2.36
CA PHE A 59 -10.77 -6.90 -2.24
C PHE A 59 -10.30 -6.45 -3.62
N LYS A 60 -10.05 -5.15 -3.75
CA LYS A 60 -9.57 -4.51 -4.96
C LYS A 60 -8.36 -3.65 -4.63
N ILE A 61 -7.42 -3.63 -5.55
CA ILE A 61 -6.22 -2.80 -5.53
C ILE A 61 -6.08 -2.18 -6.92
N TRP A 62 -5.91 -0.87 -6.96
CA TRP A 62 -5.56 -0.10 -8.13
C TRP A 62 -4.35 0.78 -7.84
N THR A 63 -3.55 1.01 -8.86
CA THR A 63 -2.51 2.03 -8.88
C THR A 63 -3.03 3.20 -9.70
N LEU A 64 -3.10 4.38 -9.08
CA LEU A 64 -3.24 5.64 -9.79
C LEU A 64 -1.86 6.10 -10.21
N TYR A 65 -1.70 6.46 -11.47
CA TYR A 65 -0.46 6.97 -12.06
C TYR A 65 -0.81 8.00 -13.13
N TYR A 66 0.12 8.88 -13.45
CA TYR A 66 -0.02 9.82 -14.56
C TYR A 66 0.48 9.18 -15.87
N ASP A 67 -0.34 9.21 -16.91
CA ASP A 67 -0.05 8.69 -18.25
C ASP A 67 0.42 9.84 -19.13
N GLN A 68 1.74 9.90 -19.39
CA GLN A 68 2.37 11.00 -20.12
C GLN A 68 1.89 11.10 -21.57
N ASP A 69 1.59 9.95 -22.20
CA ASP A 69 1.18 9.92 -23.61
C ASP A 69 -0.22 10.53 -23.79
N LYS A 70 -1.04 10.49 -22.74
CA LYS A 70 -2.43 10.98 -22.76
C LYS A 70 -2.65 12.25 -21.97
N ASP A 71 -1.62 12.72 -21.26
CA ASP A 71 -1.69 13.89 -20.37
C ASP A 71 -2.86 13.79 -19.36
N GLU A 72 -3.03 12.61 -18.74
CA GLU A 72 -4.07 12.38 -17.72
C GLU A 72 -3.68 11.26 -16.73
N PHE A 73 -4.23 11.33 -15.53
CA PHE A 73 -4.16 10.28 -14.54
C PHE A 73 -5.06 9.10 -14.92
N HIS A 74 -4.59 7.91 -14.58
CA HIS A 74 -5.28 6.66 -14.86
C HIS A 74 -5.16 5.66 -13.72
N PHE A 75 -6.22 4.87 -13.56
CA PHE A 75 -6.20 3.72 -12.67
C PHE A 75 -5.86 2.45 -13.43
N ARG A 76 -4.75 1.82 -13.07
CA ARG A 76 -4.42 0.44 -13.47
C ARG A 76 -4.78 -0.52 -12.34
N LYS A 77 -5.55 -1.56 -12.64
CA LYS A 77 -5.85 -2.63 -11.67
C LYS A 77 -4.57 -3.40 -11.33
N ALA A 78 -4.39 -3.77 -10.06
CA ALA A 78 -3.33 -4.70 -9.68
C ALA A 78 -3.47 -6.01 -10.47
N SER A 79 -2.33 -6.56 -10.87
CA SER A 79 -2.29 -7.78 -11.67
C SER A 79 -2.42 -9.01 -10.80
N ASN A 80 -2.97 -10.08 -11.39
CA ASN A 80 -2.86 -11.41 -10.84
C ASN A 80 -1.47 -11.95 -11.18
N HIS A 81 -0.60 -12.02 -10.17
CA HIS A 81 0.75 -12.51 -10.28
C HIS A 81 0.76 -14.04 -10.18
N ILE A 82 1.56 -14.71 -11.02
CA ILE A 82 1.68 -16.18 -11.11
C ILE A 82 0.32 -16.85 -11.35
N LYS A 83 -0.07 -16.94 -12.63
CA LYS A 83 -1.30 -17.63 -13.05
C LYS A 83 -1.02 -19.11 -13.27
N ARG A 84 -1.13 -19.92 -12.22
CA ARG A 84 -1.29 -21.38 -12.33
C ARG A 84 -2.69 -21.77 -11.90
N ALA A 85 -3.14 -22.97 -12.28
CA ALA A 85 -4.50 -23.47 -12.07
C ALA A 85 -5.06 -23.16 -10.68
N ASP A 86 -4.22 -23.21 -9.63
CA ASP A 86 -4.64 -23.06 -8.23
C ASP A 86 -4.00 -21.87 -7.47
N GLY A 87 -3.13 -21.08 -8.12
CA GLY A 87 -2.09 -20.30 -7.41
C GLY A 87 -2.04 -18.78 -7.62
N THR A 88 -3.16 -18.12 -7.91
CA THR A 88 -3.17 -16.65 -8.18
C THR A 88 -2.74 -15.84 -6.96
N LYS A 89 -1.74 -14.96 -7.12
CA LYS A 89 -1.27 -14.01 -6.10
C LYS A 89 -1.73 -12.60 -6.43
N TYR A 90 -2.37 -11.93 -5.48
CA TYR A 90 -2.94 -10.60 -5.67
C TYR A 90 -2.28 -9.59 -4.73
N TYR A 91 -1.39 -8.76 -5.27
CA TYR A 91 -0.65 -7.72 -4.54
C TYR A 91 -0.22 -6.62 -5.51
N ALA A 92 0.26 -5.49 -4.98
CA ALA A 92 0.88 -4.43 -5.77
C ALA A 92 2.00 -3.75 -4.98
N PHE A 93 3.06 -3.37 -5.70
CA PHE A 93 4.11 -2.48 -5.21
C PHE A 93 4.09 -1.21 -6.06
N ILE A 94 4.38 -0.06 -5.45
CA ILE A 94 4.60 1.24 -6.11
C ILE A 94 5.94 1.84 -5.68
N GLY A 95 6.43 2.84 -6.41
CA GLY A 95 7.72 3.48 -6.18
C GLY A 95 8.85 2.98 -7.10
N ASN A 96 10.07 3.40 -6.82
CA ASN A 96 11.18 3.32 -7.77
C ASN A 96 11.78 1.92 -7.91
N ASN A 97 11.70 1.09 -6.85
CA ASN A 97 12.35 -0.23 -6.81
C ASN A 97 11.36 -1.39 -6.98
N THR A 98 10.21 -1.18 -7.64
CA THR A 98 9.15 -2.20 -7.75
C THR A 98 9.59 -3.48 -8.46
N ASP A 99 10.48 -3.40 -9.46
CA ASP A 99 10.99 -4.60 -10.13
C ASP A 99 11.90 -5.44 -9.24
N VAL A 100 12.66 -4.79 -8.36
CA VAL A 100 13.44 -5.48 -7.34
C VAL A 100 12.50 -6.19 -6.37
N ALA A 101 11.48 -5.49 -5.87
CA ALA A 101 10.47 -6.04 -4.97
C ALA A 101 9.76 -7.26 -5.60
N ARG A 102 9.37 -7.17 -6.87
CA ARG A 102 8.78 -8.31 -7.61
C ARG A 102 9.73 -9.50 -7.71
N ARG A 103 11.02 -9.27 -7.99
CA ARG A 103 12.02 -10.36 -8.03
C ARG A 103 12.21 -11.01 -6.66
N LYS A 104 12.30 -10.22 -5.59
CA LYS A 104 12.37 -10.72 -4.20
C LYS A 104 11.11 -11.52 -3.85
N MET A 105 9.92 -11.01 -4.20
CA MET A 105 8.65 -11.70 -4.02
C MET A 105 8.59 -13.05 -4.74
N THR A 106 9.03 -13.11 -6.01
CA THR A 106 9.09 -14.37 -6.75
C THR A 106 10.03 -15.37 -6.07
N LYS A 107 11.22 -14.93 -5.64
CA LYS A 107 12.17 -15.78 -4.90
C LYS A 107 11.56 -16.30 -3.60
N LEU A 108 10.90 -15.44 -2.82
CA LEU A 108 10.26 -15.78 -1.54
C LEU A 108 9.13 -16.80 -1.72
N ILE A 109 8.28 -16.60 -2.73
CA ILE A 109 7.20 -17.55 -3.08
C ILE A 109 7.77 -18.93 -3.41
N HIS A 110 8.87 -18.99 -4.17
CA HIS A 110 9.52 -20.24 -4.52
C HIS A 110 10.19 -20.91 -3.32
N SER A 111 10.89 -20.15 -2.47
CA SER A 111 11.56 -20.69 -1.30
C SER A 111 10.59 -21.22 -0.25
N LYS A 112 9.41 -20.58 -0.10
CA LYS A 112 8.33 -21.07 0.78
C LYS A 112 7.51 -22.22 0.17
N GLY A 113 7.73 -22.58 -1.10
CA GLY A 113 6.96 -23.63 -1.77
C GLY A 113 5.48 -23.28 -2.03
N ILE A 114 5.09 -22.01 -1.89
CA ILE A 114 3.69 -21.55 -1.97
C ILE A 114 3.27 -21.14 -3.39
N ALA A 115 4.07 -21.45 -4.41
CA ALA A 115 3.81 -21.03 -5.79
C ALA A 115 2.44 -21.48 -6.32
N ASN A 116 2.01 -22.68 -5.95
CA ASN A 116 0.73 -23.26 -6.36
C ASN A 116 -0.39 -23.09 -5.31
N ILE A 117 -0.11 -22.46 -4.17
CA ILE A 117 -1.07 -22.27 -3.08
C ILE A 117 -1.79 -20.92 -3.29
N PRO A 118 -3.12 -20.82 -3.22
CA PRO A 118 -3.80 -19.54 -3.39
C PRO A 118 -3.54 -18.59 -2.22
N GLY A 119 -3.51 -17.28 -2.50
CA GLY A 119 -3.36 -16.27 -1.47
C GLY A 119 -1.93 -16.00 -1.04
N LEU A 120 -1.80 -15.10 -0.09
CA LEU A 120 -0.56 -14.63 0.52
C LEU A 120 -0.79 -14.45 2.01
N ASP A 121 0.22 -14.76 2.80
CA ASP A 121 0.26 -14.55 4.23
C ASP A 121 1.46 -13.64 4.56
N MET A 122 1.26 -12.34 4.33
CA MET A 122 2.21 -11.27 4.66
C MET A 122 3.53 -11.28 3.85
N GLU A 123 3.70 -12.13 2.83
CA GLU A 123 4.93 -12.12 2.01
C GLU A 123 5.27 -10.75 1.37
N PRO A 124 4.30 -9.93 0.91
CA PRO A 124 4.63 -8.59 0.44
C PRO A 124 5.22 -7.69 1.54
N LEU A 125 4.83 -7.90 2.80
CA LEU A 125 5.38 -7.18 3.95
C LEU A 125 6.80 -7.67 4.26
N GLU A 126 7.04 -8.98 4.22
CA GLU A 126 8.40 -9.53 4.39
C GLU A 126 9.38 -8.94 3.38
N VAL A 127 8.98 -8.87 2.11
CA VAL A 127 9.79 -8.22 1.05
C VAL A 127 10.05 -6.75 1.38
N LEU A 128 9.04 -6.02 1.87
CA LEU A 128 9.20 -4.62 2.24
C LEU A 128 10.17 -4.45 3.43
N ILE A 129 10.04 -5.28 4.48
CA ILE A 129 10.93 -5.28 5.64
C ILE A 129 12.37 -5.58 5.23
N GLU A 130 12.57 -6.60 4.38
CA GLU A 130 13.87 -6.94 3.82
C GLU A 130 14.47 -5.76 3.06
N MET A 131 13.66 -5.06 2.24
CA MET A 131 14.12 -3.90 1.49
C MET A 131 14.44 -2.69 2.37
N ILE A 132 13.67 -2.44 3.43
CA ILE A 132 13.92 -1.35 4.38
C ILE A 132 15.23 -1.56 5.13
N ARG A 133 15.56 -2.81 5.48
CA ARG A 133 16.78 -3.16 6.24
C ARG A 133 18.01 -3.32 5.35
N ASP A 134 17.86 -3.37 4.04
CA ASP A 134 18.95 -3.52 3.08
C ASP A 134 19.52 -2.14 2.69
N GLU A 135 20.76 -1.87 3.12
CA GLU A 135 21.48 -0.61 2.87
C GLU A 135 21.59 -0.24 1.39
N LYS A 136 21.38 -1.19 0.46
CA LYS A 136 21.33 -0.93 -0.98
C LYS A 136 20.14 -0.07 -1.40
N TYR A 137 19.12 0.08 -0.56
CA TYR A 137 17.93 0.89 -0.83
C TYR A 137 17.76 2.00 0.22
N PRO A 138 18.70 2.97 0.33
CA PRO A 138 18.69 3.99 1.38
C PRO A 138 17.47 4.91 1.34
N HIS A 139 16.75 4.94 0.21
CA HIS A 139 15.52 5.71 0.02
C HIS A 139 14.26 5.00 0.52
N ILE A 140 14.37 3.72 0.91
CA ILE A 140 13.28 2.91 1.46
C ILE A 140 13.59 2.73 2.95
N GLY A 141 12.91 3.48 3.81
CA GLY A 141 13.28 3.57 5.22
C GLY A 141 12.10 3.77 6.17
N GLY A 142 12.42 3.87 7.46
CA GLY A 142 11.46 4.05 8.53
C GLY A 142 10.74 2.75 8.93
N ALA A 143 9.92 2.84 9.97
CA ALA A 143 9.12 1.71 10.40
C ALA A 143 7.94 1.47 9.44
N PRO A 144 7.68 0.22 9.02
CA PRO A 144 6.51 -0.11 8.22
C PRO A 144 5.21 0.36 8.88
N GLN A 145 4.31 0.93 8.07
CA GLN A 145 2.98 1.30 8.51
C GLN A 145 1.99 0.24 8.03
N ILE A 146 1.20 -0.32 8.94
CA ILE A 146 0.34 -1.45 8.63
C ILE A 146 -1.09 -1.15 9.05
N VAL A 147 -2.00 -1.29 8.09
CA VAL A 147 -3.44 -1.16 8.29
C VAL A 147 -4.15 -2.30 7.60
N LYS A 148 -5.02 -3.01 8.34
CA LYS A 148 -5.85 -4.07 7.79
C LYS A 148 -7.24 -3.55 7.44
N VAL A 149 -7.66 -3.82 6.22
CA VAL A 149 -9.00 -3.48 5.73
C VAL A 149 -9.91 -4.71 5.81
N TYR A 150 -11.07 -4.55 6.44
CA TYR A 150 -12.08 -5.60 6.58
C TYR A 150 -13.18 -5.49 5.52
N LYS A 151 -13.94 -6.57 5.33
CA LYS A 151 -15.08 -6.62 4.38
C LYS A 151 -16.15 -5.56 4.64
N HIS A 152 -16.33 -5.14 5.90
CA HIS A 152 -17.28 -4.08 6.27
C HIS A 152 -16.66 -2.67 6.19
N MET A 153 -15.51 -2.54 5.50
CA MET A 153 -14.73 -1.30 5.38
C MET A 153 -14.26 -0.70 6.71
N ASN A 154 -14.26 -1.52 7.78
CA ASN A 154 -13.51 -1.19 8.98
C ASN A 154 -12.02 -1.31 8.68
N VAL A 155 -11.24 -0.44 9.30
CA VAL A 155 -9.78 -0.47 9.24
C VAL A 155 -9.24 -0.68 10.63
N LEU A 156 -8.20 -1.51 10.75
CA LEU A 156 -7.50 -1.74 12.01
C LEU A 156 -6.02 -1.43 11.78
N PRO A 157 -5.49 -0.34 12.35
CA PRO A 157 -4.06 -0.11 12.35
C PRO A 157 -3.36 -1.10 13.30
N TYR A 158 -2.11 -1.41 12.99
CA TYR A 158 -1.23 -2.18 13.87
C TYR A 158 -0.04 -1.32 14.27
N SER A 159 0.38 -1.51 15.52
CA SER A 159 1.71 -1.08 15.95
C SER A 159 2.75 -2.08 15.43
N VAL A 160 4.00 -1.65 15.29
CA VAL A 160 5.10 -2.52 14.83
C VAL A 160 6.29 -2.33 15.77
N TYR A 161 6.84 -3.43 16.27
CA TYR A 161 8.15 -3.40 16.92
C TYR A 161 9.22 -3.06 15.89
N TRP A 162 10.04 -2.04 16.12
CA TRP A 162 11.00 -1.59 15.12
C TRP A 162 12.35 -1.16 15.75
N PRO A 163 13.51 -1.54 15.16
CA PRO A 163 13.68 -2.36 13.96
C PRO A 163 13.30 -3.84 14.15
N ASN A 164 13.21 -4.33 15.38
CA ASN A 164 12.85 -5.70 15.74
C ASN A 164 12.18 -5.70 17.13
N LYS A 165 11.73 -6.86 17.60
CA LYS A 165 11.11 -6.98 18.94
C LYS A 165 12.08 -6.71 20.08
N GLU A 166 13.35 -7.08 19.92
CA GLU A 166 14.40 -6.94 20.94
C GLU A 166 14.72 -5.49 21.27
N SER A 167 14.54 -4.56 20.31
CA SER A 167 14.72 -3.12 20.54
C SER A 167 13.73 -2.56 21.58
N GLY A 168 12.62 -3.27 21.83
CA GLY A 168 11.53 -2.84 22.70
C GLY A 168 10.75 -1.63 22.18
N THR A 169 11.18 -1.01 21.08
CA THR A 169 10.58 0.22 20.56
C THR A 169 9.36 -0.09 19.71
N LYS A 170 8.19 0.42 20.13
CA LYS A 170 6.95 0.32 19.37
C LYS A 170 6.78 1.54 18.49
N THR A 171 6.34 1.32 17.27
CA THR A 171 5.96 2.37 16.34
C THR A 171 4.49 2.26 15.98
N PHE A 172 3.82 3.39 15.86
CA PHE A 172 2.43 3.47 15.45
C PHE A 172 2.32 4.42 14.26
N LEU A 173 1.79 3.91 13.13
CA LEU A 173 1.74 4.64 11.86
C LEU A 173 3.09 5.28 11.48
N GLY A 174 4.18 4.54 11.71
CA GLY A 174 5.54 4.93 11.33
C GLY A 174 6.27 5.83 12.33
N ARG A 175 5.60 6.31 13.37
CA ARG A 175 6.20 7.14 14.42
C ARG A 175 6.52 6.29 15.66
N PRO A 176 7.70 6.45 16.30
CA PRO A 176 7.95 5.89 17.63
C PRO A 176 6.91 6.39 18.63
N MET A 177 6.35 5.45 19.40
CA MET A 177 5.46 5.77 20.50
C MET A 177 6.27 6.38 21.66
N LEU A 178 5.68 7.34 22.35
CA LEU A 178 6.24 7.90 23.58
C LEU A 178 6.02 6.91 24.72
N ASP A 179 6.86 6.96 25.76
CA ASP A 179 6.83 5.98 26.86
C ASP A 179 5.49 5.93 27.60
N TYR A 180 4.74 7.04 27.60
CA TYR A 180 3.42 7.15 28.21
C TYR A 180 2.25 6.90 27.24
N GLU A 181 2.53 6.73 25.95
CA GLU A 181 1.49 6.43 24.96
C GLU A 181 1.11 4.95 25.06
N VAL A 182 -0.16 4.70 25.34
CA VAL A 182 -0.75 3.36 25.32
C VAL A 182 -1.79 3.33 24.21
N ASN A 183 -1.72 2.32 23.34
CA ASN A 183 -2.78 2.06 22.36
C ASN A 183 -3.32 0.64 22.53
N GLU A 184 -4.60 0.45 22.20
CA GLU A 184 -5.29 -0.84 22.32
C GLU A 184 -5.04 -1.76 21.12
N TYR A 185 -4.20 -1.33 20.17
CA TYR A 185 -3.92 -2.06 18.95
C TYR A 185 -2.88 -3.16 19.18
N PHE A 186 -2.97 -4.23 18.40
CA PHE A 186 -1.95 -5.26 18.42
C PHE A 186 -0.62 -4.72 17.90
N THR A 187 0.48 -5.24 18.43
CA THR A 187 1.83 -4.96 17.96
C THR A 187 2.39 -6.15 17.19
N LEU A 188 2.71 -5.93 15.91
CA LEU A 188 3.35 -6.90 15.05
C LEU A 188 4.86 -6.98 15.35
N ASP A 189 5.36 -8.19 15.47
CA ASP A 189 6.80 -8.48 15.40
C ASP A 189 7.22 -8.61 13.91
N PRO A 190 8.15 -7.76 13.41
CA PRO A 190 8.53 -7.78 11.99
C PRO A 190 9.32 -9.02 11.58
N ASP A 191 9.88 -9.79 12.52
CA ASP A 191 10.70 -10.96 12.23
C ASP A 191 9.89 -12.25 12.21
N SER A 192 8.98 -12.41 13.18
CA SER A 192 8.10 -13.59 13.27
C SER A 192 6.75 -13.40 12.57
N LEU A 193 6.36 -12.15 12.30
CA LEU A 193 5.02 -11.76 11.81
C LEU A 193 3.88 -12.09 12.78
N GLU A 194 4.20 -12.40 14.04
CA GLU A 194 3.20 -12.66 15.07
C GLU A 194 2.64 -11.38 15.69
N LEU A 195 1.35 -11.41 16.02
CA LEU A 195 0.67 -10.32 16.69
C LEU A 195 0.72 -10.50 18.21
N ASN A 196 1.24 -9.49 18.90
CA ASN A 196 1.29 -9.42 20.35
C ASN A 196 0.20 -8.45 20.83
N LYS A 197 -0.56 -8.84 21.86
CA LYS A 197 -1.40 -7.85 22.56
C LYS A 197 -0.50 -6.90 23.34
N ASN A 198 -0.88 -5.62 23.34
CA ASN A 198 -0.27 -4.63 24.22
C ASN A 198 -0.62 -4.90 25.68
#